data_AF-A0A7J3FEJ8-F1
#
_entry.id   AF-A0A7J3FEJ8-F1
#
_cell.length_a   1.000
_cell.length_b   1.000
_cell.length_c   1.000
_cell.angle_alpha   90.00
_cell.angle_beta   90.00
_cell.angle_gamma   90.00
#
_symmetry.space_group_name_H-M   'P 1'
#
loop_
_entity.id
_entity.type
_entity.pdbx_description
1 polymer ?
#
loop_
_entity_poly.entity_id
_entity_poly.type
_entity_poly.pdbx_seq_one_letter_code
_entity_poly.pdbx_strand_id
1 'polypeptide(L)'
;MGSRLVELLLQKGYEVTATDLDRPRGATVRNKDRIIRLGARFIPADLTQPRTLPPVVKDVDIVFHTASAFNYYMPFEIMSRINVDGTRNLCEAIVRENPGLKLMVHWSTMEIYGISMFDATRLPPTGELTEEHPPNPSSEVAYERTKYLQEQVVWDYHRRHGLPVLVIRPASVYGPGTLMDTVLFF
;
A
#
# COMPACT_ATOMS: atom_id res chain seq x y z
N MET A 1 -6.12 -7.02 3.06
CA MET A 1 -6.41 -5.62 3.44
C MET A 1 -7.23 -4.91 2.35
N GLY A 2 -6.71 -4.71 1.12
CA GLY A 2 -7.43 -3.97 0.06
C GLY A 2 -8.89 -4.40 -0.21
N SER A 3 -9.17 -5.70 -0.35
CA SER A 3 -10.55 -6.18 -0.56
C SER A 3 -11.51 -5.88 0.60
N ARG A 4 -11.02 -5.81 1.84
CA ARG A 4 -11.84 -5.44 3.02
C ARG A 4 -12.13 -3.95 3.05
N LEU A 5 -11.18 -3.11 2.62
CA LEU A 5 -11.42 -1.69 2.45
C LEU A 5 -12.49 -1.44 1.39
N VAL A 6 -12.43 -2.15 0.25
CA VAL A 6 -13.46 -2.05 -0.79
C VAL A 6 -14.83 -2.42 -0.24
N GLU A 7 -14.96 -3.54 0.48
CA GLU A 7 -16.20 -3.93 1.17
C GLU A 7 -16.73 -2.83 2.10
N LEU A 8 -15.86 -2.28 2.95
CA LEU A 8 -16.23 -1.24 3.91
C LEU A 8 -16.71 0.05 3.23
N LEU A 9 -16.03 0.47 2.15
CA LEU A 9 -16.41 1.66 1.39
C LEU A 9 -17.75 1.48 0.68
N LEU A 10 -17.97 0.32 0.05
CA LEU A 10 -19.26 -0.02 -0.56
C LEU A 10 -20.40 -0.03 0.48
N GLN A 11 -20.17 -0.63 1.66
CA GLN A 11 -21.15 -0.64 2.75
C GLN A 11 -21.49 0.76 3.27
N LYS A 12 -20.54 1.70 3.19
CA LYS A 12 -20.75 3.11 3.55
C LYS A 12 -21.39 3.93 2.42
N GLY A 13 -21.73 3.31 1.29
CA GLY A 13 -22.40 3.97 0.17
C GLY A 13 -21.47 4.72 -0.78
N TYR A 14 -20.15 4.49 -0.71
CA TYR A 14 -19.22 5.06 -1.68
C TYR A 14 -19.22 4.28 -2.99
N GLU A 15 -19.02 4.99 -4.10
CA GLU A 15 -18.65 4.37 -5.37
C GLU A 15 -17.17 3.96 -5.31
N VAL A 16 -16.86 2.71 -5.67
CA VAL A 16 -15.50 2.17 -5.53
C VAL A 16 -15.00 1.64 -6.87
N THR A 17 -13.90 2.24 -7.35
CA THR A 17 -13.05 1.66 -8.38
C THR A 17 -11.88 0.94 -7.71
N ALA A 18 -11.80 -0.37 -7.90
CA ALA A 18 -10.73 -1.22 -7.40
C ALA A 18 -9.76 -1.62 -8.53
N THR A 19 -8.49 -1.75 -8.20
CA THR A 19 -7.45 -2.18 -9.14
C THR A 19 -6.47 -3.15 -8.50
N ASP A 20 -6.02 -4.11 -9.30
CA ASP A 20 -4.97 -5.09 -9.00
C ASP A 20 -4.51 -5.69 -10.35
N LEU A 21 -3.52 -6.58 -10.33
CA LEU A 21 -3.18 -7.39 -11.49
C LEU A 21 -4.38 -8.25 -11.91
N ASP A 22 -4.63 -8.39 -13.21
CA ASP A 22 -5.77 -9.19 -13.69
C ASP A 22 -5.67 -10.67 -13.29
N ARG A 23 -4.44 -11.19 -13.26
CA ARG A 23 -4.08 -12.55 -12.84
C ARG A 23 -2.83 -12.53 -11.96
N PRO A 24 -2.94 -12.26 -10.66
CA PRO A 24 -1.78 -12.27 -9.77
C PRO A 24 -1.26 -13.70 -9.63
N ARG A 25 0.07 -13.90 -9.71
CA ARG A 25 0.66 -15.23 -9.50
C ARG A 25 0.37 -15.69 -8.07
N GLY A 26 -0.23 -16.87 -7.92
CA GLY A 26 -0.53 -17.46 -6.61
C GLY A 26 -1.71 -16.85 -5.85
N ALA A 27 -2.38 -15.83 -6.39
CA ALA A 27 -3.61 -15.35 -5.77
C ALA A 27 -4.74 -16.35 -6.04
N THR A 28 -5.39 -16.79 -4.97
CA THR A 28 -6.72 -17.37 -5.11
C THR A 28 -7.59 -16.28 -5.75
N VAL A 29 -8.09 -16.56 -6.95
CA VAL A 29 -8.88 -15.70 -7.85
C VAL A 29 -10.16 -15.10 -7.20
N ARG A 30 -10.40 -15.35 -5.91
CA ARG A 30 -11.65 -15.10 -5.19
C ARG A 30 -11.88 -13.65 -4.79
N ASN A 31 -10.85 -12.82 -4.63
CA ASN A 31 -11.05 -11.45 -4.13
C ASN A 31 -11.67 -10.52 -5.18
N LYS A 32 -11.22 -10.59 -6.44
CA LYS A 32 -11.76 -9.80 -7.56
C LYS A 32 -13.25 -10.07 -7.79
N ASP A 33 -13.61 -11.34 -7.94
CA ASP A 33 -15.01 -11.74 -8.19
C ASP A 33 -15.92 -11.40 -7.01
N ARG A 34 -15.38 -11.41 -5.78
CA ARG A 34 -16.13 -11.00 -4.59
C ARG A 34 -16.46 -9.51 -4.61
N ILE A 35 -15.47 -8.64 -4.82
CA ILE A 35 -15.72 -7.19 -4.81
C ILE A 35 -16.58 -6.72 -5.99
N ILE A 36 -16.46 -7.36 -7.16
CA ILE A 36 -17.33 -7.09 -8.32
C ILE A 36 -18.78 -7.44 -7.98
N ARG A 37 -19.03 -8.60 -7.37
CA ARG A 37 -20.39 -9.00 -6.93
C ARG A 37 -20.99 -8.06 -5.88
N LEU A 38 -20.15 -7.37 -5.11
CA LEU A 38 -20.58 -6.37 -4.15
C LEU A 38 -20.82 -4.99 -4.78
N GLY A 39 -20.52 -4.81 -6.07
CA GLY A 39 -20.77 -3.57 -6.81
C GLY A 39 -19.53 -2.71 -7.07
N ALA A 40 -18.32 -3.16 -6.74
CA ALA A 40 -17.11 -2.42 -7.12
C ALA A 40 -16.87 -2.49 -8.64
N ARG A 41 -16.49 -1.36 -9.23
CA ARG A 41 -15.91 -1.34 -10.57
C ARG A 41 -14.48 -1.85 -10.49
N PHE A 42 -14.14 -2.89 -11.24
CA PHE A 42 -12.76 -3.39 -11.29
C PHE A 42 -12.08 -2.99 -12.59
N ILE A 43 -10.88 -2.41 -12.48
CA ILE A 43 -10.03 -2.09 -13.63
C ILE A 43 -8.65 -2.68 -13.36
N PRO A 44 -8.17 -3.65 -14.14
CA PRO A 44 -6.84 -4.21 -13.94
C PRO A 44 -5.76 -3.19 -14.29
N ALA A 45 -4.79 -3.03 -13.39
CA ALA A 45 -3.62 -2.19 -13.62
C ALA A 45 -2.40 -2.77 -12.91
N ASP A 46 -1.23 -2.46 -13.44
CA ASP A 46 0.06 -2.87 -12.89
C ASP A 46 0.87 -1.62 -12.60
N LEU A 47 1.25 -1.43 -11.34
CA LEU A 47 2.06 -0.29 -10.91
C LEU A 47 3.40 -0.22 -11.67
N THR A 48 3.94 -1.34 -12.12
CA THR A 48 5.17 -1.41 -12.92
C THR A 48 4.95 -1.05 -14.40
N GLN A 49 3.69 -0.86 -14.82
CA GLN A 49 3.27 -0.50 -16.17
C GLN A 49 2.50 0.83 -16.16
N PRO A 50 3.19 1.98 -16.21
CA PRO A 50 2.58 3.31 -16.10
C PRO A 50 1.38 3.55 -17.02
N ARG A 51 1.42 2.97 -18.22
CA ARG A 51 0.35 3.09 -19.24
C ARG A 51 -1.01 2.51 -18.79
N THR A 52 -1.02 1.68 -17.74
CA THR A 52 -2.25 1.06 -17.22
C THR A 52 -2.94 1.87 -16.12
N LEU A 53 -2.28 2.91 -15.59
CA LEU A 53 -2.73 3.66 -14.42
C LEU A 53 -3.74 4.79 -14.69
N PRO A 54 -3.73 5.50 -15.83
CA PRO A 54 -4.68 6.60 -16.07
C PRO A 54 -6.15 6.23 -15.84
N PRO A 55 -6.67 5.08 -16.32
CA PRO A 55 -8.07 4.73 -16.13
C PRO A 55 -8.49 4.49 -14.66
N VAL A 56 -7.54 4.21 -13.75
CA VAL A 56 -7.85 3.91 -12.34
C VAL A 56 -7.77 5.12 -11.42
N VAL A 57 -7.07 6.17 -11.84
CA VAL A 57 -6.89 7.40 -11.06
C VAL A 57 -7.77 8.55 -11.54
N LYS A 58 -8.34 8.44 -12.74
CA LYS A 58 -9.17 9.49 -13.33
C LYS A 58 -10.54 9.57 -12.64
N ASP A 59 -11.02 10.78 -12.41
CA ASP A 59 -12.36 11.09 -11.88
C ASP A 59 -12.66 10.43 -10.51
N VAL A 60 -11.63 10.21 -9.68
CA VAL A 60 -11.80 9.75 -8.28
C VAL A 60 -11.47 10.86 -7.29
N ASP A 61 -12.20 10.90 -6.18
CA ASP A 61 -11.97 11.86 -5.11
C ASP A 61 -10.81 11.47 -4.20
N ILE A 62 -10.68 10.17 -3.89
CA ILE A 62 -9.72 9.64 -2.92
C ILE A 62 -9.04 8.41 -3.50
N VAL A 63 -7.72 8.33 -3.41
CA VAL A 63 -6.93 7.14 -3.77
C VAL A 63 -6.40 6.48 -2.51
N PHE A 64 -6.76 5.22 -2.28
CA PHE A 64 -6.15 4.39 -1.24
C PHE A 64 -5.05 3.51 -1.85
N HIS A 65 -3.80 3.92 -1.67
CA HIS A 65 -2.63 3.19 -2.16
C HIS A 65 -2.18 2.14 -1.14
N THR A 66 -2.76 0.95 -1.25
CA THR A 66 -2.48 -0.21 -0.37
C THR A 66 -1.62 -1.27 -1.04
N ALA A 67 -1.25 -1.05 -2.31
CA ALA A 67 -0.52 -2.02 -3.12
C ALA A 67 0.98 -1.99 -2.76
N SER A 68 1.51 -3.17 -2.43
CA SER A 68 2.93 -3.41 -2.21
C SER A 68 3.21 -4.90 -2.37
N ALA A 69 4.38 -5.24 -2.91
CA ALA A 69 4.96 -6.55 -2.71
C ALA A 69 5.35 -6.70 -1.22
N PHE A 70 4.85 -7.77 -0.60
CA PHE A 70 5.13 -8.13 0.79
C PHE A 70 5.60 -9.58 0.83
N ASN A 71 6.92 -9.77 0.92
CA ASN A 71 7.58 -11.06 1.08
C ASN A 71 9.01 -10.80 1.57
N TYR A 72 9.32 -11.21 2.80
CA TYR A 72 10.65 -10.98 3.42
C TYR A 72 11.82 -11.63 2.67
N TYR A 73 11.56 -12.64 1.85
CA TYR A 73 12.56 -13.34 1.07
C TYR A 73 12.68 -12.81 -0.37
N MET A 74 11.87 -11.82 -0.76
CA MET A 74 11.96 -11.23 -2.08
C MET A 74 13.20 -10.32 -2.18
N PRO A 75 14.01 -10.45 -3.25
CA PRO A 75 15.16 -9.57 -3.48
C PRO A 75 14.76 -8.10 -3.48
N PHE A 76 15.62 -7.25 -2.91
CA PHE A 76 15.39 -5.81 -2.79
C PHE A 76 15.09 -5.17 -4.15
N GLU A 77 15.78 -5.55 -5.22
CA GLU A 77 15.63 -4.95 -6.55
C GLU A 77 14.22 -5.18 -7.11
N ILE A 78 13.69 -6.41 -6.95
CA ILE A 78 12.35 -6.77 -7.40
C ILE A 78 11.30 -6.03 -6.57
N MET A 79 11.47 -6.04 -5.25
CA MET A 79 10.54 -5.37 -4.35
C MET A 79 10.57 -3.85 -4.54
N SER A 80 11.74 -3.25 -4.76
CA SER A 80 11.91 -1.82 -5.02
C SER A 80 11.23 -1.41 -6.33
N ARG A 81 11.35 -2.22 -7.38
CA ARG A 81 10.66 -1.95 -8.65
C ARG A 81 9.13 -1.89 -8.49
N ILE A 82 8.58 -2.75 -7.64
CA ILE A 82 7.12 -2.78 -7.40
C ILE A 82 6.71 -1.68 -6.42
N ASN A 83 7.35 -1.61 -5.26
CA ASN A 83 6.95 -0.73 -4.16
C ASN A 83 7.36 0.72 -4.45
N VAL A 84 8.59 0.97 -4.87
CA VAL A 84 9.14 2.33 -5.03
C VAL A 84 8.80 2.89 -6.40
N ASP A 85 9.26 2.23 -7.47
CA ASP A 85 9.04 2.73 -8.84
C ASP A 85 7.55 2.66 -9.21
N GLY A 86 6.86 1.61 -8.77
CA GLY A 86 5.42 1.52 -8.96
C GLY A 86 4.62 2.63 -8.27
N THR A 87 5.05 3.07 -7.09
CA THR A 87 4.42 4.21 -6.42
C THR A 87 4.73 5.52 -7.12
N ARG A 88 5.96 5.68 -7.64
CA ARG A 88 6.31 6.84 -8.46
C ARG A 88 5.39 6.94 -9.68
N ASN A 89 5.15 5.81 -10.35
CA ASN A 89 4.25 5.75 -11.50
C ASN A 89 2.81 6.13 -11.11
N LEU A 90 2.31 5.67 -9.96
CA LEU A 90 0.98 6.03 -9.46
C LEU A 90 0.88 7.52 -9.13
N CYS A 91 1.84 8.07 -8.38
CA CYS A 91 1.85 9.50 -8.06
C CYS A 91 1.93 10.37 -9.33
N GLU A 92 2.75 9.97 -10.30
CA GLU A 92 2.83 10.67 -11.60
C GLU A 92 1.49 10.61 -12.35
N ALA A 93 0.85 9.45 -12.39
CA ALA A 93 -0.46 9.29 -13.02
C ALA A 93 -1.52 10.17 -12.34
N ILE A 94 -1.53 10.24 -11.01
CA ILE A 94 -2.45 11.12 -10.28
C ILE A 94 -2.20 12.58 -10.63
N VAL A 95 -0.96 13.06 -10.55
CA VAL A 95 -0.63 14.47 -10.82
C VAL A 95 -1.00 14.88 -12.24
N ARG A 96 -0.82 13.99 -13.22
CA ARG A 96 -1.12 14.28 -14.63
C ARG A 96 -2.60 14.15 -14.98
N GLU A 97 -3.22 13.07 -14.53
CA GLU A 97 -4.54 12.65 -15.01
C GLU A 97 -5.67 13.06 -14.05
N ASN A 98 -5.35 13.41 -12.81
CA ASN A 98 -6.30 13.81 -11.78
C ASN A 98 -5.73 14.90 -10.84
N PRO A 99 -5.44 16.11 -11.36
CA PRO A 99 -4.94 17.22 -10.54
C PRO A 99 -5.95 17.70 -9.47
N GLY A 100 -7.21 17.27 -9.55
CA GLY A 100 -8.28 17.58 -8.59
C GLY A 100 -8.44 16.57 -7.46
N LEU A 101 -7.54 15.58 -7.34
CA LEU A 101 -7.62 14.58 -6.27
C LEU A 101 -7.69 15.25 -4.89
N LYS A 102 -8.63 14.84 -4.04
CA LYS A 102 -8.81 15.42 -2.70
C LYS A 102 -7.84 14.83 -1.69
N LEU A 103 -7.53 13.53 -1.81
CA LEU A 103 -6.61 12.84 -0.90
C LEU A 103 -6.04 11.55 -1.48
N MET A 104 -4.74 11.34 -1.32
CA MET A 104 -4.09 10.05 -1.46
C MET A 104 -3.75 9.50 -0.06
N VAL A 105 -4.38 8.39 0.33
CA VAL A 105 -4.02 7.65 1.54
C VAL A 105 -2.97 6.61 1.18
N HIS A 106 -1.77 6.75 1.71
CA HIS A 106 -0.69 5.79 1.54
C HIS A 106 -0.60 4.84 2.74
N TRP A 107 -0.74 3.54 2.46
CA TRP A 107 -0.64 2.49 3.48
C TRP A 107 0.82 2.08 3.66
N SER A 108 1.47 2.60 4.69
CA SER A 108 2.83 2.24 5.07
C SER A 108 2.86 1.12 6.12
N THR A 109 3.83 1.12 7.03
CA THR A 109 4.01 0.15 8.13
C THR A 109 4.82 0.78 9.27
N MET A 110 4.64 0.31 10.50
CA MET A 110 5.54 0.63 11.61
C MET A 110 6.95 0.05 11.42
N GLU A 111 7.12 -0.96 10.56
CA GLU A 111 8.44 -1.59 10.37
C GLU A 111 9.47 -0.64 9.73
N ILE A 112 9.05 0.52 9.21
CA ILE A 112 9.99 1.57 8.77
C ILE A 112 10.87 2.10 9.91
N TYR A 113 10.48 1.89 11.17
CA TYR A 113 11.28 2.25 12.34
C TYR A 113 12.34 1.19 12.68
N GLY A 114 12.44 0.12 11.88
CA GLY A 114 13.36 -1.00 12.13
C GLY A 114 12.84 -1.98 13.18
N ILE A 115 11.59 -1.84 13.59
CA ILE A 115 10.93 -2.72 14.55
C ILE A 115 10.11 -3.72 13.74
N SER A 116 10.59 -4.95 13.65
CA SER A 116 9.93 -6.03 12.93
C SER A 116 10.02 -7.34 13.70
N MET A 117 9.45 -8.41 13.15
CA MET A 117 9.55 -9.75 13.75
C MET A 117 11.00 -10.26 13.83
N PHE A 118 11.92 -9.66 13.08
CA PHE A 118 13.34 -10.03 13.05
C PHE A 118 14.17 -9.24 14.07
N ASP A 119 13.74 -8.04 14.44
CA ASP A 119 14.45 -7.17 15.36
C ASP A 119 13.46 -6.28 16.14
N ALA A 120 13.07 -6.74 17.33
CA ALA A 120 12.27 -5.96 18.27
C ALA A 120 13.15 -5.10 19.21
N THR A 121 14.48 -5.18 19.11
CA THR A 121 15.40 -4.49 20.02
C THR A 121 15.53 -3.01 19.74
N ARG A 122 15.00 -2.56 18.59
CA ARG A 122 15.01 -1.15 18.15
C ARG A 122 13.85 -0.32 18.68
N LEU A 123 13.05 -0.88 19.60
CA LEU A 123 12.04 -0.10 20.31
C LEU A 123 12.72 1.05 21.09
N PRO A 124 12.11 2.24 21.14
CA PRO A 124 12.60 3.33 21.96
C PRO A 124 12.73 2.88 23.43
N PRO A 125 13.72 3.39 24.20
CA PRO A 125 13.87 3.04 25.61
C PRO A 125 12.65 3.33 26.47
N THR A 126 11.79 4.27 26.03
CA THR A 126 10.51 4.59 26.65
C THR A 126 9.48 3.46 26.50
N GLY A 127 9.68 2.53 25.56
CA GLY A 127 8.70 1.53 25.14
C GLY A 127 7.58 2.07 24.25
N GLU A 128 7.57 3.38 23.98
CA GLU A 128 6.53 4.06 23.21
C GLU A 128 7.05 4.50 21.85
N LEU A 129 6.31 4.17 20.80
CA LEU A 129 6.63 4.55 19.42
C LEU A 129 5.59 5.53 18.91
N THR A 130 6.05 6.67 18.40
CA THR A 130 5.21 7.75 17.83
C THR A 130 5.72 8.13 16.44
N GLU A 131 4.91 8.87 15.68
CA GLU A 131 5.26 9.36 14.34
C GLU A 131 6.45 10.32 14.31
N GLU A 132 6.81 10.90 15.46
CA GLU A 132 7.95 11.81 15.63
C GLU A 132 9.29 11.07 15.68
N HIS A 133 9.27 9.75 15.91
CA HIS A 133 10.50 8.96 15.90
C HIS A 133 11.10 8.91 14.49
N PRO A 134 12.44 8.98 14.35
CA PRO A 134 13.05 8.89 13.04
C PRO A 134 12.87 7.48 12.47
N PRO A 135 12.47 7.34 11.18
CA PRO A 135 12.53 6.06 10.50
C PRO A 135 13.95 5.48 10.54
N ASN A 136 14.06 4.19 10.79
CA ASN A 136 15.33 3.46 10.91
C ASN A 136 15.22 2.05 10.32
N PRO A 137 14.82 1.91 9.04
CA PRO A 137 14.63 0.59 8.44
C PRO A 137 15.96 -0.16 8.39
N SER A 138 15.93 -1.46 8.67
CA SER A 138 17.10 -2.33 8.53
C SER A 138 17.57 -2.37 7.08
N SER A 139 18.89 -2.29 6.88
CA SER A 139 19.50 -2.49 5.57
C SER A 139 19.34 -3.92 5.05
N GLU A 140 19.11 -4.87 5.95
CA GLU A 140 19.02 -6.30 5.64
C GLU A 140 17.58 -6.73 5.33
N VAL A 141 16.58 -5.95 5.74
CA VAL A 141 15.16 -6.27 5.53
C VAL A 141 14.61 -5.45 4.38
N ALA A 142 14.50 -6.08 3.21
CA ALA A 142 14.05 -5.41 1.99
C ALA A 142 12.67 -4.76 2.12
N TYR A 143 11.75 -5.36 2.88
CA TYR A 143 10.42 -4.82 3.10
C TYR A 143 10.45 -3.47 3.84
N GLU A 144 11.12 -3.41 4.99
CA GLU A 144 11.30 -2.18 5.77
C GLU A 144 11.84 -1.04 4.91
N ARG A 145 12.93 -1.34 4.17
CA ARG A 145 13.60 -0.36 3.32
C ARG A 145 12.70 0.10 2.17
N THR A 146 12.03 -0.80 1.46
CA THR A 146 11.18 -0.41 0.33
C THR A 146 9.93 0.33 0.76
N LYS A 147 9.34 0.01 1.93
CA LYS A 147 8.21 0.77 2.49
C LYS A 147 8.62 2.17 2.92
N TYR A 148 9.80 2.32 3.53
CA TYR A 148 10.36 3.65 3.82
C TYR A 148 10.57 4.46 2.55
N LEU A 149 11.21 3.87 1.52
CA LEU A 149 11.43 4.54 0.23
C LEU A 149 10.11 4.89 -0.49
N GLN A 150 9.09 4.05 -0.33
CA GLN A 150 7.75 4.31 -0.86
C GLN A 150 7.12 5.55 -0.23
N GLU A 151 7.25 5.74 1.09
CA GLU A 151 6.83 6.98 1.75
C GLU A 151 7.58 8.19 1.21
N GLN A 152 8.91 8.06 1.01
CA GLN A 152 9.71 9.16 0.48
C GLN A 152 9.23 9.61 -0.89
N VAL A 153 8.81 8.68 -1.76
CA VAL A 153 8.20 9.02 -3.06
C VAL A 153 6.92 9.83 -2.86
N VAL A 154 6.00 9.37 -2.01
CA VAL A 154 4.72 10.06 -1.77
C VAL A 154 4.95 11.47 -1.23
N TRP A 155 5.83 11.63 -0.25
CA TRP A 155 6.18 12.93 0.30
C TRP A 155 6.89 13.84 -0.70
N ASP A 156 7.70 13.28 -1.59
CA ASP A 156 8.37 14.04 -2.63
C ASP A 156 7.38 14.58 -3.67
N TYR A 157 6.35 13.81 -4.03
CA TYR A 157 5.26 14.31 -4.88
C TYR A 157 4.39 15.35 -4.17
N HIS A 158 4.13 15.19 -2.87
CA HIS A 158 3.48 16.23 -2.08
C HIS A 158 4.25 17.55 -2.13
N ARG A 159 5.56 17.51 -1.84
CA ARG A 159 6.41 18.72 -1.83
C ARG A 159 6.55 19.39 -3.19
N ARG A 160 6.68 18.60 -4.27
CA ARG A 160 6.96 19.12 -5.62
C ARG A 160 5.70 19.52 -6.39
N HIS A 161 4.59 18.83 -6.16
CA HIS A 161 3.37 18.95 -6.98
C HIS A 161 2.11 19.28 -6.16
N GLY A 162 2.22 19.43 -4.85
CA GLY A 162 1.07 19.71 -3.98
C GLY A 162 0.09 18.56 -3.84
N LEU A 163 0.48 17.33 -4.19
CA LEU A 163 -0.37 16.13 -4.05
C LEU A 163 -0.85 16.02 -2.58
N PRO A 164 -2.17 16.01 -2.29
CA PRO A 164 -2.65 15.86 -0.92
C PRO A 164 -2.45 14.43 -0.45
N VAL A 165 -1.68 14.23 0.62
CA VAL A 165 -1.27 12.90 1.08
C VAL A 165 -1.55 12.72 2.57
N LEU A 166 -1.99 11.51 2.93
CA LEU A 166 -2.05 11.01 4.30
C LEU A 166 -1.30 9.69 4.35
N VAL A 167 -0.28 9.59 5.21
CA VAL A 167 0.47 8.34 5.41
C VAL A 167 -0.02 7.68 6.70
N ILE A 168 -0.36 6.39 6.63
CA ILE A 168 -0.75 5.59 7.78
C ILE A 168 0.32 4.53 7.99
N ARG A 169 0.86 4.40 9.22
CA ARG A 169 1.91 3.45 9.60
C ARG A 169 1.36 2.40 10.58
N PRO A 170 0.52 1.47 10.14
CA PRO A 170 -0.09 0.47 11.02
C PRO A 170 0.95 -0.53 11.54
N ALA A 171 0.63 -1.13 12.68
CA ALA A 171 1.21 -2.39 13.12
C ALA A 171 0.62 -3.58 12.33
N SER A 172 0.94 -4.81 12.77
CA SER A 172 0.40 -6.04 12.18
C SER A 172 -1.13 -6.05 12.10
N VAL A 173 -1.66 -6.27 10.88
CA VAL A 173 -3.10 -6.38 10.62
C VAL A 173 -3.49 -7.84 10.46
N TYR A 174 -4.39 -8.34 11.31
CA TYR A 174 -4.84 -9.73 11.32
C TYR A 174 -6.36 -9.86 11.23
N GLY A 175 -6.85 -11.04 10.84
CA GLY A 175 -8.28 -11.36 10.74
C GLY A 175 -8.62 -12.31 9.58
N PRO A 176 -9.89 -12.66 9.40
CA PRO A 176 -10.31 -13.61 8.37
C PRO A 176 -9.89 -13.19 6.94
N GLY A 177 -9.08 -14.01 6.30
CA GLY A 177 -8.54 -13.79 4.96
C GLY A 177 -7.11 -13.24 4.92
N THR A 178 -6.41 -13.14 6.06
CA THR A 178 -4.96 -12.93 6.13
C THR A 178 -4.22 -14.19 5.66
N LEU A 179 -3.18 -14.02 4.83
CA LEU A 179 -2.35 -15.11 4.29
C LEU A 179 -1.20 -15.53 5.22
N MET A 180 -1.01 -14.81 6.34
CA MET A 180 -0.22 -15.32 7.46
C MET A 180 -1.07 -16.36 8.20
N ASP A 181 -0.92 -17.61 7.79
CA ASP A 181 -1.39 -18.78 8.53
C ASP A 181 -0.58 -18.91 9.83
N THR A 182 -0.77 -18.01 10.79
CA THR A 182 -0.37 -18.27 12.17
C THR A 182 -1.59 -18.85 12.87
N VAL A 183 -1.72 -20.18 12.80
CA VAL A 183 -2.57 -20.94 13.70
C VAL A 183 -1.91 -20.87 15.09
N LEU A 184 -2.38 -19.97 15.95
CA LEU A 184 -2.06 -20.04 17.37
C LEU A 184 -2.98 -21.09 18.00
N PHE A 185 -2.40 -22.21 18.40
CA PHE A 185 -3.06 -23.15 19.29
C PHE A 185 -3.02 -22.56 20.70
N PHE A 186 -4.18 -22.45 21.34
CA PHE A 186 -4.28 -22.34 22.80
C PHE A 186 -4.43 -23.74 23.38
#